data_AF-A0A7W7RW27-F1
#
_entry.id   AF-A0A7W7RW27-F1
#
_cell.length_a   1.000
_cell.length_b   1.000
_cell.length_c   1.000
_cell.angle_alpha   90.00
_cell.angle_beta   90.00
_cell.angle_gamma   90.00
#
_symmetry.space_group_name_H-M   'P 1'
#
loop_
_entity.id
_entity.type
_entity.pdbx_description
1 polymer ?
#
loop_
_entity_poly.entity_id
_entity_poly.type
_entity_poly.pdbx_seq_one_letter_code
_entity_poly.pdbx_strand_id
1 'polypeptide(L)'
;MKRIEVWADMVCAWAYIGKRRLEKAGFGEDVEIVWRPFQIDPMAPAPAEPLYEALRGPIADGALQACHPDLTPAENRVRVSAIAAEEGLGPPWGAVWRPNTFDAHRVIALAHQRGGSALQDAVVERILRAHFVEASDIGDRATLVALAAEAGLDGMAEALDAGEGVGEVRSQLLRGKAIGVATSPTYVAGGTAVAGAQSPEVLADLLRQAAPERELPDEVRLLRQAESLLDVRDPLGALRTLEPLLADHGDDPAVRLLAARAYFGSAQLGRARETLESLLDRAPGDHYVRFLLGRTLERANRHAEALPHLRLAAAMSADPGYADALRRVESRVP
;
A
#
# COMPACT_ATOMS: atom_id res chain seq x y z
N MET A 1 13.98 -4.26 -16.78
CA MET A 1 12.73 -3.72 -17.35
C MET A 1 12.46 -2.37 -16.70
N LYS A 2 11.99 -1.34 -17.43
CA LYS A 2 11.59 -0.09 -16.78
C LYS A 2 10.14 -0.21 -16.29
N ARG A 3 9.81 0.42 -15.17
CA ARG A 3 8.46 0.39 -14.60
C ARG A 3 7.93 1.80 -14.38
N ILE A 4 6.64 1.97 -14.65
CA ILE A 4 5.86 3.15 -14.25
C ILE A 4 4.69 2.68 -13.37
N GLU A 5 4.64 3.17 -12.13
CA GLU A 5 3.51 2.96 -11.24
C GLU A 5 2.49 4.08 -11.44
N VAL A 6 1.23 3.71 -11.68
CA VAL A 6 0.11 4.66 -11.84
C VAL A 6 -0.76 4.56 -10.59
N TRP A 7 -0.62 5.52 -9.70
CA TRP A 7 -1.39 5.63 -8.47
C TRP A 7 -2.69 6.38 -8.77
N ALA A 8 -3.81 5.65 -8.79
CA ALA A 8 -5.07 6.21 -9.26
C ALA A 8 -6.28 5.60 -8.54
N ASP A 9 -7.34 6.38 -8.45
CA ASP A 9 -8.67 5.93 -8.04
C ASP A 9 -9.57 5.73 -9.26
N MET A 10 -10.45 4.73 -9.21
CA MET A 10 -11.33 4.36 -10.33
C MET A 10 -12.52 5.30 -10.49
N VAL A 11 -12.79 6.15 -9.49
CA VAL A 11 -13.77 7.25 -9.57
C VAL A 11 -13.16 8.56 -10.09
N CYS A 12 -11.86 8.58 -10.43
CA CYS A 12 -11.18 9.78 -10.90
C CYS A 12 -11.25 9.91 -12.43
N ALA A 13 -11.99 10.90 -12.95
CA ALA A 13 -12.07 11.14 -14.41
C ALA A 13 -10.69 11.42 -15.03
N TRP A 14 -9.82 12.11 -14.31
CA TRP A 14 -8.45 12.38 -14.74
C TRP A 14 -7.58 11.12 -14.82
N ALA A 15 -7.88 10.07 -14.04
CA ALA A 15 -7.16 8.80 -14.18
C ALA A 15 -7.46 8.15 -15.53
N TYR A 16 -8.71 8.23 -16.01
CA TYR A 16 -9.10 7.64 -17.29
C TYR A 16 -8.60 8.46 -18.49
N ILE A 17 -8.68 9.79 -18.42
CA ILE A 17 -8.00 10.71 -19.36
C ILE A 17 -6.49 10.41 -19.37
N GLY A 18 -5.90 10.28 -18.19
CA GLY A 18 -4.49 9.97 -17.99
C GLY A 18 -4.08 8.62 -18.56
N LYS A 19 -4.97 7.61 -18.54
CA LYS A 19 -4.74 6.31 -19.20
C LYS A 19 -4.58 6.49 -20.71
N ARG A 20 -5.47 7.24 -21.36
CA ARG A 20 -5.37 7.53 -22.81
C ARG A 20 -4.08 8.27 -23.16
N ARG A 21 -3.65 9.21 -22.32
CA ARG A 21 -2.37 9.92 -22.49
C ARG A 21 -1.17 9.00 -22.29
N LEU A 22 -1.24 8.09 -21.32
CA LEU A 22 -0.23 7.07 -21.06
C LEU A 22 -0.08 6.11 -22.25
N GLU A 23 -1.19 5.67 -22.84
CA GLU A 23 -1.19 4.84 -24.06
C GLU A 23 -0.57 5.59 -25.26
N LYS A 24 -0.95 6.86 -25.44
CA LYS A 24 -0.40 7.73 -26.50
C LYS A 24 1.09 8.03 -26.34
N ALA A 25 1.64 7.93 -25.12
CA ALA A 25 3.08 8.09 -24.89
C ALA A 25 3.90 6.99 -25.58
N GLY A 26 3.27 5.88 -25.99
CA GLY A 26 3.86 4.91 -26.90
C GLY A 26 5.09 4.21 -26.34
N PHE A 27 5.02 3.80 -25.06
CA PHE A 27 6.10 3.03 -24.44
C PHE A 27 6.30 1.70 -25.20
N GLY A 28 7.56 1.31 -25.40
CA GLY A 28 7.90 0.01 -25.99
C GLY A 28 7.57 -1.16 -25.06
N GLU A 29 7.70 -2.39 -25.58
CA GLU A 29 7.38 -3.64 -24.87
C GLU A 29 8.23 -3.87 -23.59
N ASP A 30 9.36 -3.16 -23.45
CA ASP A 30 10.26 -3.24 -22.29
C ASP A 30 9.81 -2.40 -21.07
N VAL A 31 8.60 -1.86 -21.12
CA VAL A 31 8.04 -0.98 -20.09
C VAL A 31 6.83 -1.62 -19.43
N GLU A 32 6.95 -1.85 -18.14
CA GLU A 32 5.86 -2.36 -17.33
C GLU A 32 5.06 -1.20 -16.73
N ILE A 33 3.76 -1.16 -17.02
CA ILE A 33 2.80 -0.25 -16.39
C ILE A 33 2.10 -1.00 -15.26
N VAL A 34 2.18 -0.49 -14.03
CA VAL A 34 1.56 -1.12 -12.86
C VAL A 34 0.59 -0.16 -12.19
N TRP A 35 -0.66 -0.55 -12.07
CA TRP A 35 -1.68 0.24 -11.39
C TRP A 35 -1.61 0.03 -9.87
N ARG A 36 -1.62 1.13 -9.12
CA ARG A 36 -1.54 1.16 -7.66
C ARG A 36 -2.76 1.88 -7.08
N PRO A 37 -3.27 1.41 -5.92
CA PRO A 37 -4.49 1.97 -5.35
C PRO A 37 -4.26 3.37 -4.80
N PHE A 38 -5.22 4.25 -5.07
CA PHE A 38 -5.43 5.51 -4.37
C PHE A 38 -6.92 5.65 -4.11
N GLN A 39 -7.33 6.09 -2.92
CA GLN A 39 -8.74 6.37 -2.63
C GLN A 39 -8.92 7.86 -2.37
N ILE A 40 -9.63 8.53 -3.27
CA ILE A 40 -10.09 9.91 -3.12
C ILE A 40 -10.98 10.01 -1.89
N ASP A 41 -11.87 9.04 -1.72
CA ASP A 41 -12.82 9.01 -0.62
C ASP A 41 -12.90 7.61 0.01
N PRO A 42 -12.02 7.32 0.98
CA PRO A 42 -12.06 6.05 1.71
C PRO A 42 -13.35 5.84 2.52
N MET A 43 -14.11 6.93 2.76
CA MET A 43 -15.35 6.94 3.54
C MET A 43 -16.60 6.92 2.66
N ALA A 44 -16.46 6.76 1.35
CA ALA A 44 -17.60 6.59 0.46
C ALA A 44 -18.45 5.38 0.88
N PRO A 45 -19.78 5.46 0.75
CA PRO A 45 -20.70 4.44 1.26
C PRO A 45 -20.64 3.15 0.42
N ALA A 46 -21.05 2.06 1.07
CA ALA A 46 -21.38 0.79 0.45
C ALA A 46 -22.71 0.32 1.07
N PRO A 47 -23.83 0.24 0.31
CA PRO A 47 -23.95 0.42 -1.14
C PRO A 47 -23.68 1.86 -1.61
N ALA A 48 -23.34 2.03 -2.88
CA ALA A 48 -23.09 3.35 -3.45
C ALA A 48 -24.37 4.20 -3.49
N GLU A 49 -24.16 5.52 -3.51
CA GLU A 49 -25.23 6.51 -3.66
C GLU A 49 -25.12 7.26 -5.00
N PRO A 50 -26.19 7.88 -5.50
CA PRO A 50 -26.12 8.72 -6.68
C PRO A 50 -25.16 9.90 -6.48
N LEU A 51 -24.18 10.05 -7.37
CA LEU A 51 -23.16 11.10 -7.31
C LEU A 51 -23.79 12.50 -7.29
N TYR A 52 -24.86 12.70 -8.05
CA TYR A 52 -25.55 13.99 -8.10
C TYR A 52 -26.09 14.41 -6.72
N GLU A 53 -26.59 13.47 -5.92
CA GLU A 53 -27.07 13.75 -4.57
C GLU A 53 -25.92 14.00 -3.60
N ALA A 54 -24.84 13.21 -3.70
CA ALA A 54 -23.63 13.39 -2.91
C ALA A 54 -22.96 14.75 -3.13
N LEU A 55 -23.04 15.27 -4.36
CA LEU A 55 -22.51 16.58 -4.73
C LEU A 55 -23.47 17.73 -4.37
N ARG A 56 -24.68 17.45 -3.88
CA ARG A 56 -25.66 18.47 -3.48
C ARG A 56 -25.39 18.89 -2.03
N GLY A 57 -24.43 19.79 -1.83
CA GLY A 57 -24.20 20.40 -0.52
C GLY A 57 -23.07 21.43 -0.52
N PRO A 58 -23.11 22.45 0.37
CA PRO A 58 -22.10 23.53 0.42
C PRO A 58 -20.66 23.04 0.63
N ILE A 59 -20.51 21.88 1.28
CA ILE A 59 -19.21 21.25 1.56
C ILE A 59 -18.60 20.63 0.29
N ALA A 60 -19.41 19.96 -0.53
CA ALA A 60 -18.96 19.38 -1.79
C ALA A 60 -18.63 20.48 -2.82
N ASP A 61 -19.45 21.53 -2.87
CA ASP A 61 -19.17 22.72 -3.69
C ASP A 61 -17.86 23.39 -3.28
N GLY A 62 -17.61 23.58 -1.98
CA GLY A 62 -16.37 24.16 -1.47
C GLY A 62 -15.11 23.33 -1.77
N ALA A 63 -15.21 22.00 -1.65
CA ALA A 63 -14.09 21.10 -1.98
C ALA A 63 -13.77 21.10 -3.50
N LEU A 64 -14.80 21.15 -4.35
CA LEU A 64 -14.62 21.24 -5.80
C LEU A 64 -14.12 22.62 -6.25
N GLN A 65 -14.58 23.70 -5.61
CA GLN A 65 -14.10 25.07 -5.83
C GLN A 65 -12.63 25.22 -5.43
N ALA A 66 -12.18 24.57 -4.36
CA ALA A 66 -10.77 24.60 -3.94
C ALA A 66 -9.82 23.99 -4.98
N CYS A 67 -10.31 23.02 -5.77
CA CYS A 67 -9.55 22.41 -6.87
C CYS A 67 -9.46 23.31 -8.12
N HIS A 68 -10.42 24.22 -8.30
CA HIS A 68 -10.42 25.19 -9.40
C HIS A 68 -11.23 26.44 -9.02
N PRO A 69 -10.61 27.46 -8.37
CA PRO A 69 -11.33 28.57 -7.75
C PRO A 69 -12.18 29.38 -8.74
N ASP A 70 -11.80 29.37 -10.02
CA ASP A 70 -12.43 30.14 -11.09
C ASP A 70 -13.62 29.44 -11.79
N LEU A 71 -13.93 28.18 -11.45
CA LEU A 71 -14.99 27.41 -12.11
C LEU A 71 -16.00 26.86 -11.09
N THR A 72 -17.28 26.89 -11.44
CA THR A 72 -18.30 26.12 -10.72
C THR A 72 -18.12 24.61 -10.97
N PRO A 73 -18.62 23.74 -10.06
CA PRO A 73 -18.65 22.30 -10.28
C PRO A 73 -19.27 21.88 -11.63
N ALA A 74 -20.29 22.61 -12.11
CA ALA A 74 -20.94 22.32 -13.38
C ALA A 74 -20.05 22.66 -14.58
N GLU A 75 -19.41 23.83 -14.59
CA GLU A 75 -18.48 24.24 -15.65
C GLU A 75 -17.26 23.32 -15.70
N ASN A 76 -16.75 22.91 -14.53
CA ASN A 76 -15.64 21.95 -14.46
C ASN A 76 -16.02 20.59 -15.06
N ARG A 77 -17.25 20.08 -14.82
CA ARG A 77 -17.74 18.84 -15.46
C ARG A 77 -17.80 18.94 -16.97
N VAL A 78 -18.30 20.06 -17.51
CA VAL A 78 -18.35 20.29 -18.96
C VAL A 78 -16.94 20.32 -19.55
N ARG A 79 -16.02 21.05 -18.91
CA ARG A 79 -14.60 21.11 -19.31
C ARG A 79 -13.94 19.73 -19.32
N VAL A 80 -14.11 18.95 -18.25
CA VAL A 80 -13.55 17.59 -18.16
C VAL A 80 -14.13 16.68 -19.24
N SER A 81 -15.43 16.78 -19.53
CA SER A 81 -16.07 16.02 -20.61
C SER A 81 -15.53 16.37 -21.99
N ALA A 82 -15.30 17.66 -22.27
CA ALA A 82 -14.69 18.10 -23.52
C ALA A 82 -13.26 17.55 -23.69
N ILE A 83 -12.44 17.61 -22.64
CA ILE A 83 -11.08 17.06 -22.65
C ILE A 83 -11.12 15.53 -22.83
N ALA A 84 -12.03 14.84 -22.16
CA ALA A 84 -12.20 13.40 -22.33
C ALA A 84 -12.54 13.04 -23.79
N ALA A 85 -13.42 13.81 -24.44
CA ALA A 85 -13.76 13.62 -25.84
C ALA A 85 -12.55 13.82 -26.78
N GLU A 86 -11.68 14.82 -26.51
CA GLU A 86 -10.41 15.01 -27.24
C GLU A 86 -9.45 13.82 -27.06
N GLU A 87 -9.54 13.11 -25.94
CA GLU A 87 -8.80 11.87 -25.70
C GLU A 87 -9.49 10.61 -26.27
N GLY A 88 -10.62 10.75 -26.96
CA GLY A 88 -11.39 9.64 -27.55
C GLY A 88 -12.40 9.00 -26.61
N LEU A 89 -12.61 9.58 -25.42
CA LEU A 89 -13.63 9.17 -24.45
C LEU A 89 -14.89 10.00 -24.70
N GLY A 90 -15.61 9.68 -25.78
CA GLY A 90 -16.81 10.40 -26.22
C GLY A 90 -18.09 10.03 -25.45
N PRO A 91 -19.19 10.78 -25.66
CA PRO A 91 -20.45 10.52 -24.98
C PRO A 91 -21.06 9.14 -25.34
N PRO A 92 -21.75 8.48 -24.38
CA PRO A 92 -22.01 8.94 -23.01
C PRO A 92 -20.75 8.93 -22.13
N TRP A 93 -20.50 10.04 -21.42
CA TRP A 93 -19.34 10.22 -20.53
C TRP A 93 -19.75 10.98 -19.25
N GLY A 94 -19.46 10.38 -18.09
CA GLY A 94 -19.69 10.95 -16.77
C GLY A 94 -20.07 9.89 -15.73
N ALA A 95 -19.54 10.05 -14.52
CA ALA A 95 -19.91 9.20 -13.40
C ALA A 95 -21.33 9.50 -12.88
N VAL A 96 -22.06 8.45 -12.53
CA VAL A 96 -23.41 8.56 -11.94
C VAL A 96 -23.43 8.15 -10.47
N TRP A 97 -22.46 7.37 -10.01
CA TRP A 97 -22.39 6.81 -8.66
C TRP A 97 -21.23 7.42 -7.86
N ARG A 98 -21.39 7.50 -6.53
CA ARG A 98 -20.30 7.68 -5.55
C ARG A 98 -20.08 6.35 -4.81
N PRO A 99 -19.25 5.43 -5.38
CA PRO A 99 -18.96 4.14 -4.76
C PRO A 99 -17.75 4.20 -3.84
N ASN A 100 -17.68 3.28 -2.87
CA ASN A 100 -16.40 2.89 -2.27
C ASN A 100 -15.58 2.05 -3.25
N THR A 101 -14.34 2.45 -3.53
CA THR A 101 -13.48 1.78 -4.53
C THR A 101 -12.54 0.72 -3.96
N PHE A 102 -12.64 0.39 -2.67
CA PHE A 102 -11.72 -0.54 -2.03
C PHE A 102 -11.75 -1.94 -2.67
N ASP A 103 -12.94 -2.48 -2.94
CA ASP A 103 -13.07 -3.78 -3.59
C ASP A 103 -12.67 -3.74 -5.07
N ALA A 104 -12.91 -2.62 -5.78
CA ALA A 104 -12.36 -2.40 -7.12
C ALA A 104 -10.82 -2.49 -7.12
N HIS A 105 -10.17 -1.87 -6.13
CA HIS A 105 -8.71 -1.97 -5.97
C HIS A 105 -8.24 -3.39 -5.62
N ARG A 106 -9.02 -4.17 -4.87
CA ARG A 106 -8.69 -5.59 -4.62
C ARG A 106 -8.72 -6.39 -5.91
N VAL A 107 -9.75 -6.20 -6.74
CA VAL A 107 -9.85 -6.87 -8.06
C VAL A 107 -8.65 -6.49 -8.93
N ILE A 108 -8.28 -5.20 -9.00
CA ILE A 108 -7.12 -4.73 -9.77
C ILE A 108 -5.79 -5.31 -9.25
N ALA A 109 -5.62 -5.41 -7.92
CA ALA A 109 -4.44 -6.02 -7.33
C ALA A 109 -4.36 -7.53 -7.64
N LEU A 110 -5.48 -8.24 -7.55
CA LEU A 110 -5.57 -9.67 -7.87
C LEU A 110 -5.35 -9.94 -9.37
N ALA A 111 -5.82 -9.05 -10.25
CA ALA A 111 -5.58 -9.11 -11.69
C ALA A 111 -4.08 -9.14 -11.99
N HIS A 112 -3.31 -8.24 -11.36
CA HIS A 112 -1.86 -8.20 -11.51
C HIS A 112 -1.18 -9.45 -10.97
N GLN A 113 -1.61 -9.95 -9.80
CA GLN A 113 -1.03 -11.16 -9.20
C GLN A 113 -1.27 -12.41 -10.04
N ARG A 114 -2.45 -12.52 -10.67
CA ARG A 114 -2.87 -13.74 -11.38
C ARG A 114 -2.53 -13.73 -12.87
N GLY A 115 -2.47 -12.55 -13.51
CA GLY A 115 -2.25 -12.43 -14.96
C GLY A 115 -1.32 -11.30 -15.38
N GLY A 116 -0.57 -10.71 -14.45
CA GLY A 116 0.41 -9.67 -14.74
C GLY A 116 -0.20 -8.33 -15.17
N SER A 117 0.67 -7.44 -15.64
CA SER A 117 0.33 -6.04 -15.95
C SER A 117 -0.66 -5.89 -17.11
N ALA A 118 -0.64 -6.80 -18.09
CA ALA A 118 -1.61 -6.77 -19.19
C ALA A 118 -3.03 -7.06 -18.72
N LEU A 119 -3.23 -8.10 -17.89
CA LEU A 119 -4.54 -8.40 -17.31
C LEU A 119 -4.98 -7.29 -16.34
N GLN A 120 -4.04 -6.76 -15.56
CA GLN A 120 -4.32 -5.61 -14.68
C GLN A 120 -4.86 -4.41 -15.46
N ASP A 121 -4.19 -4.04 -16.55
CA ASP A 121 -4.60 -2.90 -17.38
C ASP A 121 -5.97 -3.12 -18.03
N ALA A 122 -6.26 -4.34 -18.50
CA ALA A 122 -7.56 -4.70 -19.05
C ALA A 122 -8.69 -4.59 -18.01
N VAL A 123 -8.46 -5.02 -16.77
CA VAL A 123 -9.41 -4.87 -15.66
C VAL A 123 -9.63 -3.39 -15.31
N VAL A 124 -8.56 -2.60 -15.28
CA VAL A 124 -8.66 -1.14 -15.04
C VAL A 124 -9.47 -0.46 -16.14
N GLU A 125 -9.18 -0.73 -17.41
CA GLU A 125 -9.94 -0.24 -18.56
C GLU A 125 -11.43 -0.59 -18.41
N ARG A 126 -11.74 -1.84 -18.07
CA ARG A 126 -13.11 -2.32 -17.95
C ARG A 126 -13.89 -1.63 -16.83
N ILE A 127 -13.26 -1.45 -15.66
CA ILE A 127 -13.86 -0.76 -14.50
C ILE A 127 -14.07 0.73 -14.81
N LEU A 128 -13.07 1.41 -15.38
CA LEU A 128 -13.17 2.82 -15.76
C LEU A 128 -14.29 3.03 -16.79
N ARG A 129 -14.38 2.16 -17.80
CA ARG A 129 -15.47 2.18 -18.78
C ARG A 129 -16.83 1.95 -18.14
N ALA A 130 -16.94 0.98 -17.22
CA ALA A 130 -18.18 0.70 -16.49
C ALA A 130 -18.67 1.95 -15.74
N HIS A 131 -17.76 2.63 -15.04
CA HIS A 131 -18.10 3.77 -14.22
C HIS A 131 -18.44 5.03 -15.02
N PHE A 132 -17.62 5.37 -16.03
CA PHE A 132 -17.73 6.65 -16.74
C PHE A 132 -18.56 6.60 -18.00
N VAL A 133 -18.73 5.43 -18.63
CA VAL A 133 -19.45 5.31 -19.92
C VAL A 133 -20.77 4.56 -19.74
N GLU A 134 -20.77 3.51 -18.92
CA GLU A 134 -21.92 2.63 -18.73
C GLU A 134 -22.75 2.97 -17.48
N ALA A 135 -22.34 3.98 -16.72
CA ALA A 135 -23.01 4.43 -15.48
C ALA A 135 -23.25 3.29 -14.46
N SER A 136 -22.33 2.32 -14.40
CA SER A 136 -22.41 1.17 -13.49
C SER A 136 -21.86 1.50 -12.11
N ASP A 137 -22.41 0.88 -11.07
CA ASP A 137 -21.92 0.97 -9.70
C ASP A 137 -20.71 0.03 -9.52
N ILE A 138 -19.51 0.60 -9.55
CA ILE A 138 -18.25 -0.14 -9.33
C ILE A 138 -17.95 -0.40 -7.85
N GLY A 139 -18.83 0.01 -6.93
CA GLY A 139 -18.82 -0.40 -5.53
C GLY A 139 -19.66 -1.65 -5.27
N ASP A 140 -20.55 -2.01 -6.20
CA ASP A 140 -21.34 -3.24 -6.11
C ASP A 140 -20.49 -4.46 -6.47
N ARG A 141 -20.59 -5.47 -5.61
CA ARG A 141 -19.75 -6.67 -5.71
C ARG A 141 -20.11 -7.53 -6.92
N ALA A 142 -21.39 -7.72 -7.21
CA ALA A 142 -21.82 -8.55 -8.33
C ALA A 142 -21.36 -7.92 -9.65
N THR A 143 -21.47 -6.59 -9.74
CA THR A 143 -20.93 -5.79 -10.84
C THR A 143 -19.44 -6.01 -10.98
N LEU A 144 -18.63 -5.82 -9.92
CA LEU A 144 -17.18 -6.02 -9.99
C LEU A 144 -16.76 -7.43 -10.44
N VAL A 145 -17.46 -8.47 -10.00
CA VAL A 145 -17.19 -9.86 -10.42
C VAL A 145 -17.46 -10.04 -11.92
N ALA A 146 -18.57 -9.49 -12.43
CA ALA A 146 -18.89 -9.55 -13.85
C ALA A 146 -17.85 -8.79 -14.70
N LEU A 147 -17.49 -7.57 -14.26
CA LEU A 147 -16.46 -6.75 -14.92
C LEU A 147 -15.10 -7.46 -14.98
N ALA A 148 -14.69 -8.12 -13.90
CA ALA A 148 -13.45 -8.89 -13.87
C ALA A 148 -13.48 -10.06 -14.87
N ALA A 149 -14.57 -10.82 -14.91
CA ALA A 149 -14.73 -11.95 -15.83
C ALA A 149 -14.72 -11.49 -17.30
N GLU A 150 -15.39 -10.38 -17.63
CA GLU A 150 -15.35 -9.78 -18.97
C GLU A 150 -13.94 -9.36 -19.41
N ALA A 151 -13.08 -8.99 -18.47
CA ALA A 151 -11.67 -8.68 -18.71
C ALA A 151 -10.76 -9.92 -18.71
N GLY A 152 -11.30 -11.13 -18.50
CA GLY A 152 -10.55 -12.38 -18.47
C GLY A 152 -10.02 -12.79 -17.09
N LEU A 153 -10.56 -12.22 -16.00
CA LEU A 153 -10.22 -12.57 -14.63
C LEU A 153 -11.37 -13.30 -13.92
N ASP A 154 -11.28 -14.62 -13.89
CA ASP A 154 -12.27 -15.49 -13.25
C ASP A 154 -12.04 -15.68 -11.74
N GLY A 155 -13.05 -16.21 -11.04
CA GLY A 155 -12.97 -16.61 -9.63
C GLY A 155 -12.90 -15.44 -8.63
N MET A 156 -13.37 -14.25 -9.03
CA MET A 156 -13.38 -13.06 -8.15
C MET A 156 -14.44 -13.14 -7.07
N ALA A 157 -15.53 -13.88 -7.28
CA ALA A 157 -16.55 -14.05 -6.24
C ALA A 157 -15.93 -14.72 -5.01
N GLU A 158 -15.29 -15.87 -5.19
CA GLU A 158 -14.66 -16.66 -4.12
C GLU A 158 -13.49 -15.90 -3.50
N ALA A 159 -12.64 -15.27 -4.33
CA ALA A 159 -11.49 -14.51 -3.86
C ALA A 159 -11.89 -13.34 -2.95
N LEU A 160 -12.95 -12.61 -3.33
CA LEU A 160 -13.45 -11.50 -2.53
C LEU A 160 -14.04 -11.98 -1.20
N ASP A 161 -14.69 -13.16 -1.16
CA ASP A 161 -15.26 -13.77 0.06
C ASP A 161 -14.18 -14.25 1.02
N ALA A 162 -13.10 -14.80 0.47
CA ALA A 162 -11.93 -15.22 1.23
C ALA A 162 -11.11 -14.04 1.79
N GLY A 163 -11.49 -12.79 1.49
CA GLY A 163 -10.75 -11.61 1.94
C GLY A 163 -9.41 -11.40 1.20
N GLU A 164 -9.22 -12.03 0.04
CA GLU A 164 -7.99 -11.88 -0.75
C GLU A 164 -7.78 -10.42 -1.15
N GLY A 165 -6.52 -9.99 -1.24
CA GLY A 165 -6.15 -8.62 -1.62
C GLY A 165 -6.33 -7.55 -0.54
N VAL A 166 -7.04 -7.81 0.58
CA VAL A 166 -7.26 -6.79 1.64
C VAL A 166 -5.95 -6.27 2.23
N GLY A 167 -5.04 -7.19 2.59
CA GLY A 167 -3.74 -6.83 3.16
C GLY A 167 -2.87 -6.06 2.17
N GLU A 168 -2.84 -6.50 0.92
CA GLU A 168 -2.06 -5.88 -0.15
C GLU A 168 -2.55 -4.46 -0.45
N VAL A 169 -3.85 -4.26 -0.67
CA VAL A 169 -4.41 -2.93 -0.97
C VAL A 169 -4.16 -1.95 0.18
N ARG A 170 -4.34 -2.38 1.43
CA ARG A 170 -4.03 -1.54 2.60
C ARG A 170 -2.56 -1.18 2.68
N SER A 171 -1.66 -2.14 2.45
CA SER A 171 -0.23 -1.90 2.43
C SER A 171 0.16 -0.90 1.34
N GLN A 172 -0.37 -1.07 0.13
CA GLN A 172 -0.10 -0.16 -0.99
C GLN A 172 -0.66 1.24 -0.71
N LEU A 173 -1.88 1.38 -0.19
CA LEU A 173 -2.44 2.69 0.19
C LEU A 173 -1.56 3.42 1.22
N LEU A 174 -0.98 2.68 2.18
CA LEU A 174 -0.01 3.24 3.13
C LEU A 174 1.32 3.61 2.46
N ARG A 175 1.83 2.76 1.55
CA ARG A 175 3.03 3.04 0.77
C ARG A 175 2.86 4.32 -0.07
N GLY A 176 1.73 4.48 -0.75
CA GLY A 176 1.41 5.67 -1.53
C GLY A 176 1.52 6.94 -0.68
N LYS A 177 0.92 6.94 0.52
CA LYS A 177 1.06 8.04 1.48
C LYS A 177 2.51 8.27 1.90
N ALA A 178 3.25 7.20 2.22
CA ALA A 178 4.63 7.28 2.67
C ALA A 178 5.58 7.86 1.60
N ILE A 179 5.32 7.60 0.32
CA ILE A 179 6.10 8.16 -0.81
C ILE A 179 5.55 9.52 -1.30
N GLY A 180 4.56 10.10 -0.61
CA GLY A 180 4.03 11.43 -0.90
C GLY A 180 2.98 11.50 -2.01
N VAL A 181 2.37 10.38 -2.41
CA VAL A 181 1.23 10.40 -3.33
C VAL A 181 0.03 11.05 -2.64
N ALA A 182 -0.37 12.22 -3.15
CA ALA A 182 -1.45 13.02 -2.58
C ALA A 182 -2.66 13.21 -3.51
N THR A 183 -2.57 12.80 -4.78
CA THR A 183 -3.65 12.98 -5.76
C THR A 183 -3.70 11.86 -6.80
N SER A 184 -4.84 11.72 -7.46
CA SER A 184 -5.09 10.78 -8.54
C SER A 184 -5.24 11.52 -9.89
N PRO A 185 -4.60 11.06 -10.99
CA PRO A 185 -3.52 10.07 -10.99
C PRO A 185 -2.20 10.71 -10.53
N THR A 186 -1.29 9.90 -9.97
CA THR A 186 0.13 10.23 -9.82
C THR A 186 0.96 9.12 -10.48
N TYR A 187 1.91 9.51 -11.32
CA TYR A 187 2.81 8.58 -12.01
C TYR A 187 4.16 8.55 -11.32
N VAL A 188 4.69 7.37 -11.02
CA VAL A 188 5.98 7.20 -10.32
C VAL A 188 6.88 6.29 -11.15
N ALA A 189 8.09 6.74 -11.46
CA ALA A 189 9.11 5.93 -12.13
C ALA A 189 10.50 6.30 -11.60
N GLY A 190 11.33 5.29 -11.29
CA GLY A 190 12.70 5.51 -10.80
C GLY A 190 12.81 6.36 -9.52
N GLY A 191 11.76 6.41 -8.70
CA GLY A 191 11.67 7.24 -7.49
C GLY A 191 11.22 8.68 -7.71
N THR A 192 10.98 9.10 -8.96
CA THR A 192 10.41 10.41 -9.30
C THR A 192 8.90 10.29 -9.48
N ALA A 193 8.15 11.28 -9.00
CA ALA A 193 6.69 11.34 -9.11
C ALA A 193 6.23 12.59 -9.88
N VAL A 194 5.23 12.44 -10.76
CA VAL A 194 4.51 13.54 -11.40
C VAL A 194 3.01 13.38 -11.19
N ALA A 195 2.35 14.44 -10.71
CA ALA A 195 0.95 14.43 -10.33
C ALA A 195 0.02 14.96 -11.43
N GLY A 196 -1.20 14.43 -11.51
CA GLY A 196 -2.24 14.82 -12.47
C GLY A 196 -2.08 14.13 -13.82
N ALA A 197 -3.12 14.20 -14.66
CA ALA A 197 -3.14 13.61 -16.01
C ALA A 197 -2.18 14.35 -16.96
N GLN A 198 -0.88 14.10 -16.83
CA GLN A 198 0.18 14.75 -17.60
C GLN A 198 0.12 14.41 -19.09
N SER A 199 0.76 15.23 -19.93
CA SER A 199 0.82 15.00 -21.37
C SER A 199 1.68 13.77 -21.71
N PRO A 200 1.47 13.13 -22.88
CA PRO A 200 2.28 11.99 -23.31
C PRO A 200 3.80 12.27 -23.27
N GLU A 201 4.21 13.49 -23.61
CA GLU A 201 5.62 13.92 -23.62
C GLU A 201 6.22 13.93 -22.20
N VAL A 202 5.47 14.45 -21.22
CA VAL A 202 5.91 14.46 -19.81
C VAL A 202 6.03 13.04 -19.27
N LEU A 203 5.10 12.15 -19.62
CA LEU A 203 5.14 10.74 -19.21
C LEU A 203 6.32 9.99 -19.86
N ALA A 204 6.59 10.27 -21.15
CA ALA A 204 7.76 9.74 -21.84
C ALA A 204 9.08 10.24 -21.22
N ASP A 205 9.15 11.52 -20.87
CA ASP A 205 10.31 12.14 -20.23
C ASP A 205 10.55 11.57 -18.82
N LEU A 206 9.49 11.40 -18.01
CA LEU A 206 9.56 10.74 -16.70
C LEU A 206 10.24 9.37 -16.81
N LEU A 207 9.78 8.53 -17.74
CA LEU A 207 10.34 7.20 -17.91
C LEU A 207 11.76 7.22 -18.48
N ARG A 208 12.07 8.18 -19.37
CA ARG A 208 13.42 8.34 -19.91
C ARG A 208 14.43 8.64 -18.80
N GLN A 209 14.06 9.53 -17.88
CA GLN A 209 14.88 9.96 -16.75
C GLN A 209 14.90 8.95 -15.59
N ALA A 210 13.90 8.06 -15.52
CA ALA A 210 13.85 7.03 -14.50
C ALA A 210 15.10 6.15 -14.55
N ALA A 211 15.84 6.15 -13.45
CA ALA A 211 16.87 5.14 -13.21
C ALA A 211 16.21 3.74 -13.28
N PRO A 212 16.95 2.71 -13.72
CA PRO A 212 16.45 1.34 -13.66
C PRO A 212 15.95 1.06 -12.25
N GLU A 213 14.75 0.49 -12.12
CA GLU A 213 14.29 0.03 -10.82
C GLU A 213 15.31 -0.99 -10.32
N ARG A 214 15.99 -0.65 -9.22
CA ARG A 214 16.93 -1.58 -8.61
C ARG A 214 16.07 -2.62 -7.90
N GLU A 215 15.80 -3.73 -8.58
CA GLU A 215 15.20 -4.88 -7.96
C GLU A 215 16.03 -5.25 -6.74
N LEU A 216 15.42 -5.07 -5.58
CA LEU A 216 15.98 -5.57 -4.34
C LEU A 216 15.82 -7.08 -4.38
N PRO A 217 16.84 -7.86 -3.99
CA PRO A 217 16.68 -9.29 -3.78
C PRO A 217 15.44 -9.57 -2.94
N ASP A 218 14.72 -10.65 -3.22
CA ASP A 218 13.46 -10.98 -2.56
C ASP A 218 13.63 -11.05 -1.03
N GLU A 219 14.82 -11.45 -0.56
CA GLU A 219 15.20 -11.46 0.84
C GLU A 219 15.15 -10.06 1.46
N VAL A 220 15.67 -9.06 0.75
CA VAL A 220 15.66 -7.67 1.20
C VAL A 220 14.23 -7.11 1.19
N ARG A 221 13.40 -7.52 0.21
CA ARG A 221 11.99 -7.12 0.17
C ARG A 221 11.21 -7.70 1.35
N LEU A 222 11.34 -9.00 1.59
CA LEU A 222 10.66 -9.70 2.68
C LEU A 222 11.09 -9.17 4.06
N LEU A 223 12.38 -8.90 4.26
CA LEU A 223 12.90 -8.25 5.47
C LEU A 223 12.23 -6.89 5.72
N ARG A 224 12.20 -6.01 4.71
CA ARG A 224 11.57 -4.68 4.83
C ARG A 224 10.07 -4.75 5.07
N GLN A 225 9.39 -5.70 4.43
CA GLN A 225 7.96 -5.92 4.61
C GLN A 225 7.65 -6.41 6.04
N ALA A 226 8.43 -7.38 6.54
CA ALA A 226 8.30 -7.85 7.91
C ALA A 226 8.55 -6.75 8.95
N GLU A 227 9.54 -5.90 8.72
CA GLU A 227 9.79 -4.72 9.56
C GLU A 227 8.60 -3.75 9.55
N SER A 228 8.07 -3.43 8.36
CA SER A 228 6.90 -2.55 8.22
C SER A 228 5.67 -3.11 8.94
N LEU A 229 5.47 -4.43 8.92
CA LEU A 229 4.39 -5.11 9.64
C LEU A 229 4.55 -4.98 11.16
N LEU A 230 5.78 -5.02 11.68
CA LEU A 230 6.03 -4.79 13.11
C LEU A 230 5.73 -3.34 13.53
N ASP A 231 6.04 -2.36 12.68
CA ASP A 231 5.78 -0.95 12.94
C ASP A 231 4.27 -0.67 13.06
N VAL A 232 3.45 -1.34 12.25
CA VAL A 232 1.98 -1.28 12.33
C VAL A 232 1.38 -2.28 13.33
N ARG A 233 2.21 -2.86 14.21
CA ARG A 233 1.82 -3.78 15.30
C ARG A 233 1.16 -5.10 14.82
N ASP A 234 1.56 -5.62 13.66
CA ASP A 234 1.19 -6.95 13.16
C ASP A 234 2.36 -7.97 13.26
N PRO A 235 2.66 -8.50 14.45
CA PRO A 235 3.75 -9.46 14.63
C PRO A 235 3.49 -10.82 13.98
N LEU A 236 2.24 -11.24 13.80
CA LEU A 236 1.92 -12.53 13.18
C LEU A 236 2.04 -12.45 11.65
N GLY A 237 1.64 -11.33 11.04
CA GLY A 237 1.93 -11.03 9.65
C GLY A 237 3.43 -10.98 9.38
N ALA A 238 4.21 -10.35 10.27
CA ALA A 238 5.67 -10.32 10.16
C ALA A 238 6.27 -11.73 10.17
N LEU A 239 5.83 -12.61 11.09
CA LEU A 239 6.32 -14.00 11.14
C LEU A 239 5.98 -14.80 9.87
N ARG A 240 4.77 -14.66 9.34
CA ARG A 240 4.39 -15.31 8.07
C ARG A 240 5.26 -14.81 6.91
N THR A 241 5.55 -13.51 6.88
CA THR A 241 6.40 -12.90 5.85
C THR A 241 7.85 -13.40 5.96
N LEU A 242 8.34 -13.66 7.17
CA LEU A 242 9.70 -14.15 7.42
C LEU A 242 9.87 -15.66 7.22
N GLU A 243 8.80 -16.44 7.03
CA GLU A 243 8.88 -17.91 6.97
C GLU A 243 9.88 -18.43 5.91
N PRO A 244 9.90 -17.92 4.67
CA PRO A 244 10.90 -18.33 3.68
C PRO A 244 12.34 -17.99 4.12
N LEU A 245 12.53 -16.80 4.70
CA LEU A 245 13.85 -16.35 5.15
C LEU A 245 14.37 -17.12 6.36
N LEU A 246 13.48 -17.56 7.24
CA LEU A 246 13.86 -18.40 8.37
C LEU A 246 14.27 -19.81 7.93
N ALA A 247 13.70 -20.31 6.83
CA ALA A 247 14.10 -21.58 6.25
C ALA A 247 15.47 -21.50 5.55
N ASP A 248 15.68 -20.48 4.71
CA ASP A 248 16.86 -20.40 3.84
C ASP A 248 18.03 -19.61 4.45
N HIS A 249 17.71 -18.64 5.31
CA HIS A 249 18.66 -17.70 5.94
C HIS A 249 18.50 -17.65 7.46
N GLY A 250 18.08 -18.77 8.06
CA GLY A 250 17.78 -18.87 9.49
C GLY A 250 18.94 -18.57 10.43
N ASP A 251 20.18 -18.45 9.95
CA ASP A 251 21.36 -18.03 10.71
C ASP A 251 21.70 -16.53 10.60
N ASP A 252 21.06 -15.80 9.69
CA ASP A 252 21.32 -14.37 9.49
C ASP A 252 20.86 -13.54 10.71
N PRO A 253 21.71 -12.66 11.28
CA PRO A 253 21.36 -11.87 12.45
C PRO A 253 20.15 -10.95 12.27
N ALA A 254 19.96 -10.36 11.09
CA ALA A 254 18.85 -9.44 10.83
C ALA A 254 17.52 -10.19 10.74
N VAL A 255 17.50 -11.34 10.06
CA VAL A 255 16.33 -12.24 10.00
C VAL A 255 15.95 -12.69 11.41
N ARG A 256 16.92 -13.16 12.20
CA ARG A 256 16.69 -13.59 13.59
C ARG A 256 16.21 -12.47 14.48
N LEU A 257 16.75 -11.26 14.34
CA LEU A 257 16.34 -10.12 15.15
C LEU A 257 14.89 -9.71 14.86
N LEU A 258 14.49 -9.66 13.60
CA LEU A 258 13.09 -9.38 13.23
C LEU A 258 12.15 -10.49 13.73
N ALA A 259 12.55 -11.76 13.61
CA ALA A 259 11.78 -12.88 14.17
C ALA A 259 11.65 -12.76 15.69
N ALA A 260 12.72 -12.43 16.41
CA ALA A 260 12.70 -12.20 17.86
C ALA A 260 11.77 -11.03 18.26
N ARG A 261 11.81 -9.91 17.53
CA ARG A 261 10.88 -8.78 17.70
C ARG A 261 9.43 -9.25 17.50
N ALA A 262 9.17 -10.06 16.48
CA ALA A 262 7.85 -10.59 16.18
C ALA A 262 7.35 -11.61 17.22
N TYR A 263 8.21 -12.51 17.71
CA TYR A 263 7.90 -13.42 18.82
C TYR A 263 7.58 -12.65 20.09
N PHE A 264 8.35 -11.61 20.41
CA PHE A 264 8.06 -10.72 21.54
C PHE A 264 6.71 -10.02 21.37
N GLY A 265 6.44 -9.45 20.19
CA GLY A 265 5.18 -8.76 19.88
C GLY A 265 3.95 -9.68 19.99
N SER A 266 4.09 -10.95 19.57
CA SER A 266 3.04 -11.98 19.61
C SER A 266 3.01 -12.80 20.91
N ALA A 267 3.73 -12.38 21.95
CA ALA A 267 3.81 -13.05 23.26
C ALA A 267 4.38 -14.48 23.26
N GLN A 268 5.11 -14.88 22.21
CA GLN A 268 5.89 -16.13 22.16
C GLN A 268 7.23 -15.98 22.89
N LEU A 269 7.17 -15.67 24.20
CA LEU A 269 8.34 -15.22 24.98
C LEU A 269 9.47 -16.25 25.08
N GLY A 270 9.17 -17.55 25.05
CA GLY A 270 10.18 -18.62 25.03
C GLY A 270 11.06 -18.56 23.78
N ARG A 271 10.42 -18.51 22.60
CA ARG A 271 11.11 -18.40 21.30
C ARG A 271 11.87 -17.09 21.18
N ALA A 272 11.27 -15.98 21.64
CA ALA A 272 11.95 -14.69 21.67
C ALA A 272 13.23 -14.77 22.50
N ARG A 273 13.15 -15.31 23.73
CA ARG A 273 14.30 -15.46 24.63
C ARG A 273 15.41 -16.28 23.99
N GLU A 274 15.11 -17.49 23.50
CA GLU A 274 16.10 -18.39 22.89
C GLU A 274 16.79 -17.75 21.68
N THR A 275 16.03 -17.06 20.83
CA THR A 275 16.57 -16.37 19.66
C THR A 275 17.51 -15.22 20.07
N LEU A 276 17.12 -14.44 21.09
CA LEU A 276 17.90 -13.29 21.57
C LEU A 276 19.18 -13.71 22.32
N GLU A 277 19.11 -14.79 23.11
CA GLU A 277 20.28 -15.41 23.75
C GLU A 277 21.29 -15.85 22.67
N SER A 278 20.83 -16.56 21.64
CA SER A 278 21.68 -16.98 20.52
C SER A 278 22.31 -15.80 19.75
N LEU A 279 21.59 -14.69 19.58
CA LEU A 279 22.12 -13.47 18.96
C LEU A 279 23.20 -12.82 19.82
N LEU A 280 23.02 -12.77 21.13
CA LEU A 280 24.01 -12.20 22.06
C LEU A 280 25.28 -13.03 22.16
N ASP A 281 25.19 -14.35 22.06
CA ASP A 281 26.37 -15.23 22.03
C ASP A 281 27.31 -14.87 20.86
N ARG A 282 26.73 -14.45 19.73
CA ARG A 282 27.48 -14.03 18.53
C ARG A 282 27.92 -12.56 18.59
N ALA A 283 27.07 -11.68 19.13
CA ALA A 283 27.32 -10.25 19.20
C ALA A 283 26.99 -9.69 20.60
N PRO A 284 27.86 -9.89 21.61
CA PRO A 284 27.59 -9.44 22.99
C PRO A 284 27.43 -7.92 23.14
N GLY A 285 27.97 -7.16 22.18
CA GLY A 285 27.94 -5.70 22.14
C GLY A 285 26.64 -5.10 21.57
N ASP A 286 25.66 -5.91 21.15
CA ASP A 286 24.40 -5.39 20.65
C ASP A 286 23.48 -4.95 21.81
N HIS A 287 23.41 -3.63 22.01
CA HIS A 287 22.61 -3.05 23.08
C HIS A 287 21.11 -3.29 22.89
N TYR A 288 20.62 -3.38 21.64
CA TYR A 288 19.19 -3.54 21.36
C TYR A 288 18.74 -4.97 21.59
N VAL A 289 19.50 -5.97 21.15
CA VAL A 289 19.25 -7.38 21.46
C VAL A 289 19.25 -7.58 22.98
N ARG A 290 20.21 -6.97 23.67
CA ARG A 290 20.30 -7.03 25.14
C ARG A 290 19.09 -6.39 25.83
N PHE A 291 18.68 -5.21 25.38
CA PHE A 291 17.47 -4.56 25.88
C PHE A 291 16.23 -5.42 25.64
N LEU A 292 16.04 -5.94 24.43
CA LEU A 292 14.89 -6.75 24.07
C LEU A 292 14.84 -8.07 24.85
N LEU A 293 15.99 -8.69 25.14
CA LEU A 293 16.07 -9.86 26.02
C LEU A 293 15.62 -9.51 27.44
N GLY A 294 16.12 -8.39 27.99
CA GLY A 294 15.68 -7.87 29.27
C GLY A 294 14.17 -7.61 29.33
N ARG A 295 13.59 -6.99 28.30
CA ARG A 295 12.13 -6.79 28.17
C ARG A 295 11.36 -8.10 28.07
N THR A 296 11.91 -9.10 27.38
CA THR A 296 11.31 -10.43 27.22
C THR A 296 11.25 -11.15 28.58
N LEU A 297 12.34 -11.12 29.34
CA LEU A 297 12.42 -11.68 30.70
C LEU A 297 11.51 -10.91 31.67
N GLU A 298 11.44 -9.58 31.58
CA GLU A 298 10.51 -8.75 32.36
C GLU A 298 9.05 -9.19 32.13
N ARG A 299 8.63 -9.36 30.87
CA ARG A 299 7.27 -9.81 30.52
C ARG A 299 7.01 -11.25 30.92
N ALA A 300 8.04 -12.07 31.05
CA ALA A 300 7.96 -13.43 31.58
C ALA A 300 7.99 -13.49 33.13
N ASN A 301 7.93 -12.34 33.83
CA ASN A 301 8.06 -12.21 35.28
C ASN A 301 9.40 -12.73 35.86
N ARG A 302 10.46 -12.80 35.04
CA ARG A 302 11.82 -13.19 35.45
C ARG A 302 12.67 -11.96 35.77
N HIS A 303 12.22 -11.15 36.72
CA HIS A 303 12.79 -9.82 36.98
C HIS A 303 14.26 -9.84 37.39
N ALA A 304 14.67 -10.79 38.24
CA ALA A 304 16.06 -10.94 38.67
C ALA A 304 17.02 -11.21 37.48
N GLU A 305 16.55 -11.97 36.49
CA GLU A 305 17.33 -12.30 35.30
C GLU A 305 17.28 -11.19 34.25
N ALA A 306 16.17 -10.45 34.16
CA ALA A 306 16.04 -9.30 33.28
C ALA A 306 17.00 -8.16 33.67
N LEU A 307 17.20 -7.95 34.97
CA LEU A 307 17.93 -6.83 35.54
C LEU A 307 19.35 -6.62 34.97
N PRO A 308 20.25 -7.63 34.97
CA PRO A 308 21.61 -7.45 34.42
C PRO A 308 21.61 -7.07 32.94
N HIS A 309 20.67 -7.61 32.14
CA HIS A 309 20.57 -7.25 30.73
C HIS A 309 20.14 -5.80 30.53
N LEU A 310 19.11 -5.35 31.26
CA LEU A 310 18.62 -3.97 31.16
C LEU A 310 19.65 -2.94 31.66
N ARG A 311 20.41 -3.25 32.73
CA ARG A 311 21.50 -2.40 33.21
C ARG A 311 22.57 -2.19 32.16
N LEU A 312 23.06 -3.29 31.59
CA LEU A 312 24.08 -3.25 30.54
C LEU A 312 23.56 -2.51 29.30
N ALA A 313 22.34 -2.79 28.85
CA ALA A 313 21.76 -2.09 27.70
C ALA A 313 21.66 -0.58 27.94
N ALA A 314 21.17 -0.15 29.11
CA ALA A 314 21.04 1.26 29.47
C ALA A 314 22.41 1.97 29.65
N ALA A 315 23.46 1.23 30.00
CA ALA A 315 24.82 1.76 30.04
C ALA A 315 25.41 1.95 28.63
N MET A 316 24.96 1.16 27.65
CA MET A 316 25.48 1.16 26.28
C MET A 316 24.74 2.14 25.35
N SER A 317 23.51 2.54 25.69
CA SER A 317 22.68 3.43 24.87
C SER A 317 21.96 4.48 25.72
N ALA A 318 21.89 5.71 25.20
CA ALA A 318 21.21 6.84 25.84
C ALA A 318 19.68 6.87 25.56
N ASP A 319 19.10 5.82 24.95
CA ASP A 319 17.67 5.74 24.69
C ASP A 319 16.85 5.81 26.00
N PRO A 320 15.94 6.79 26.16
CA PRO A 320 15.14 6.94 27.39
C PRO A 320 14.32 5.70 27.75
N GLY A 321 13.86 4.94 26.75
CA GLY A 321 13.08 3.72 26.94
C GLY A 321 13.85 2.60 27.65
N TYR A 322 15.19 2.64 27.59
CA TYR A 322 16.05 1.68 28.27
C TYR A 322 16.10 1.97 29.76
N ALA A 323 16.29 3.24 30.12
CA ALA A 323 16.27 3.70 31.51
C ALA A 323 14.88 3.48 32.16
N ASP A 324 13.80 3.71 31.41
CA ASP A 324 12.44 3.41 31.87
C ASP A 324 12.23 1.93 32.17
N ALA A 325 12.72 1.04 31.29
CA ALA A 325 12.62 -0.40 31.51
C ALA A 325 13.45 -0.87 32.70
N LEU A 326 14.66 -0.34 32.85
CA LEU A 326 15.51 -0.64 33.99
C LEU A 326 14.81 -0.28 35.31
N ARG A 327 14.29 0.96 35.44
CA ARG A 327 13.58 1.40 36.64
C ARG A 327 12.39 0.52 37.00
N ARG A 328 11.63 0.05 36.01
CA ARG A 328 10.48 -0.85 36.25
C ARG A 328 10.89 -2.22 36.79
N VAL A 329 12.03 -2.74 36.37
CA VAL A 329 12.54 -4.02 36.87
C VAL A 329 13.22 -3.84 38.23
N GLU A 330 13.96 -2.76 38.44
CA GLU A 330 14.61 -2.46 39.73
C GLU A 330 13.61 -2.35 40.89
N SER A 331 12.42 -1.80 40.66
CA SER A 331 11.38 -1.72 41.70
C SER A 331 10.72 -3.08 42.04
N ARG A 332 10.99 -4.13 41.24
CA ARG A 332 10.41 -5.46 41.39
C ARG A 332 11.42 -6.54 41.81
N VAL A 333 12.71 -6.20 41.85
CA VAL A 333 13.75 -7.08 42.38
C VAL A 333 14.06 -6.62 43.81
N PRO A 334 13.94 -7.50 44.82
CA PRO A 334 14.15 -7.17 46.22
C PRO A 334 15.60 -6.81 46.57
#